data_AF-A0A073CET4-F1
#
_entry.id   AF-A0A073CET4-F1
#
_cell.length_a   1.000
_cell.length_b   1.000
_cell.length_c   1.000
_cell.angle_alpha   90.00
_cell.angle_beta   90.00
_cell.angle_gamma   90.00
#
_symmetry.space_group_name_H-M   'P 1'
#
loop_
_entity.id
_entity.type
_entity.pdbx_description
1 polymer ?
#
loop_
_entity_poly.entity_id
_entity_poly.type
_entity_poly.pdbx_seq_one_letter_code
_entity_poly.pdbx_strand_id
1 'polypeptide(L)'
;MNTRQNPIPRLDLAPKLNRPLSLFNPLDYLRLLYWVFFFPQAIRWYVATFKQEKTLRIQGLLLNVLTPILICFILQEFNFSVDWWGVAFGVAWGVALGVTIWRPEVWVMGSLLNLGSLQNSSWLFPRITPIPLPFLSSRLTSWLEQDWQLGLENANELLRYSLQFIPVVKGVNQFLGKTPPEHLIFKISQLAEHPYDWLLVKFASAALGEELKLQLINGLLFWRKSKPQAQPRLDTPAHAAAAGFWYLHEKQPEKATEAFAVVSSLLYGQEMLTLAQILTIFKPAKTIGAIATLKLPDFPPKPYLRPQSWTAIKILYQVVEDVNLIKNSGSLSTGSLALNRALGKIKRILDQSETVPEAERYLIIDIAQNLAICLIRYYRINW
;
A
#
# COMPACT_ATOMS: atom_id res chain seq x y z
N MET A 1 -36.48 -22.58 1.18
CA MET A 1 -35.90 -21.87 0.02
C MET A 1 -34.40 -22.01 0.09
N ASN A 2 -33.79 -22.87 -0.75
CA ASN A 2 -32.35 -23.05 -0.81
C ASN A 2 -31.74 -21.90 -1.63
N THR A 3 -31.28 -20.84 -0.96
CA THR A 3 -30.42 -19.86 -1.59
C THR A 3 -29.09 -20.54 -1.90
N ARG A 4 -28.90 -20.97 -3.16
CA ARG A 4 -27.57 -21.26 -3.69
C ARG A 4 -26.79 -19.94 -3.65
N GLN A 5 -26.17 -19.63 -2.52
CA GLN A 5 -25.15 -18.60 -2.48
C GLN A 5 -24.02 -19.10 -3.36
N ASN A 6 -23.86 -18.53 -4.54
CA ASN A 6 -22.70 -18.81 -5.35
C ASN A 6 -21.47 -18.42 -4.52
N PRO A 7 -20.50 -19.33 -4.33
CA PRO A 7 -19.30 -19.02 -3.56
C PRO A 7 -18.57 -17.85 -4.22
N ILE A 8 -18.06 -16.92 -3.41
CA ILE A 8 -17.26 -15.81 -3.90
C ILE A 8 -16.07 -16.39 -4.68
N PRO A 9 -15.83 -15.98 -5.93
CA PRO A 9 -14.69 -16.46 -6.68
C PRO A 9 -13.41 -15.88 -6.08
N ARG A 10 -12.41 -16.74 -5.86
CA ARG A 10 -11.06 -16.27 -5.54
C ARG A 10 -10.40 -15.78 -6.83
N LEU A 11 -10.02 -14.50 -6.87
CA LEU A 11 -9.34 -13.93 -8.02
C LEU A 11 -7.86 -14.33 -8.00
N ASP A 12 -7.37 -14.83 -9.13
CA ASP A 12 -5.95 -15.02 -9.42
C ASP A 12 -5.66 -14.31 -10.74
N LEU A 13 -5.36 -13.01 -10.65
CA LEU A 13 -5.07 -12.19 -11.82
C LEU A 13 -3.56 -12.15 -12.11
N ALA A 14 -2.74 -12.85 -11.33
CA ALA A 14 -1.31 -12.89 -11.51
C ALA A 14 -0.92 -13.46 -12.89
N PRO A 15 0.18 -12.98 -13.49
CA PRO A 15 0.76 -13.63 -14.65
C PRO A 15 1.32 -15.01 -14.25
N LYS A 16 1.09 -16.01 -15.10
CA LYS A 16 1.59 -17.37 -14.92
C LYS A 16 2.89 -17.54 -15.71
N LEU A 17 4.03 -17.48 -15.02
CA LEU A 17 5.35 -17.69 -15.61
C LEU A 17 6.29 -18.39 -14.62
N ASN A 18 6.82 -19.54 -15.02
CA ASN A 18 7.61 -20.40 -14.13
C ASN A 18 9.14 -20.27 -14.35
N ARG A 19 9.58 -19.47 -15.33
CA ARG A 19 11.00 -19.25 -15.65
C ARG A 19 11.26 -17.81 -16.07
N PRO A 20 12.49 -17.29 -15.89
CA PRO A 20 12.85 -15.99 -16.43
C PRO A 20 12.73 -15.95 -17.97
N LEU A 21 12.51 -14.75 -18.50
CA LEU A 21 12.54 -14.47 -19.93
C LEU A 21 13.96 -14.67 -20.45
N SER A 22 14.10 -15.37 -21.59
CA SER A 22 15.39 -15.62 -22.23
C SER A 22 15.62 -14.61 -23.37
N LEU A 23 16.86 -14.11 -23.49
CA LEU A 23 17.26 -13.24 -24.61
C LEU A 23 17.23 -13.94 -25.97
N PHE A 24 17.31 -15.27 -25.98
CA PHE A 24 17.44 -16.06 -27.21
C PHE A 24 16.14 -16.72 -27.64
N ASN A 25 15.05 -16.57 -26.86
CA ASN A 25 13.77 -17.20 -27.18
C ASN A 25 12.80 -16.18 -27.79
N PRO A 26 12.42 -16.30 -29.08
CA PRO A 26 11.52 -15.35 -29.74
C PRO A 26 10.12 -15.29 -29.09
N LEU A 27 9.64 -16.39 -28.50
CA LEU A 27 8.35 -16.42 -27.80
C LEU A 27 8.34 -15.50 -26.56
N ASP A 28 9.50 -15.29 -25.93
CA ASP A 28 9.60 -14.40 -24.77
C ASP A 28 9.49 -12.93 -25.19
N TYR A 29 9.90 -12.56 -26.41
CA TYR A 29 9.69 -11.23 -26.98
C TYR A 29 8.22 -11.00 -27.35
N LEU A 30 7.53 -11.99 -27.93
CA LEU A 30 6.08 -11.92 -28.17
C LEU A 30 5.30 -11.76 -26.86
N ARG A 31 5.70 -12.48 -25.81
CA ARG A 31 5.12 -12.34 -24.47
C ARG A 31 5.38 -10.96 -23.88
N LEU A 32 6.60 -10.43 -24.03
CA LEU A 32 6.95 -9.10 -23.55
C LEU A 32 6.14 -8.02 -24.28
N LEU A 33 5.97 -8.16 -25.60
CA LEU A 33 5.10 -7.31 -26.40
C LEU A 33 3.66 -7.39 -25.89
N TYR A 34 3.15 -8.61 -25.65
CA TYR A 34 1.83 -8.81 -25.05
C TYR A 34 1.72 -8.12 -23.68
N TRP A 35 2.73 -8.21 -22.81
CA TRP A 35 2.71 -7.51 -21.52
C TRP A 35 2.71 -5.99 -21.69
N VAL A 36 3.54 -5.44 -22.57
CA VAL A 36 3.58 -3.98 -22.79
C VAL A 36 2.21 -3.45 -23.25
N PHE A 37 1.53 -4.17 -24.14
CA PHE A 37 0.27 -3.69 -24.72
C PHE A 37 -0.96 -4.06 -23.89
N PHE A 38 -1.00 -5.31 -23.39
CA PHE A 38 -2.19 -5.96 -22.84
C PHE A 38 -2.10 -6.31 -21.35
N PHE A 39 -0.92 -6.26 -20.73
CA PHE A 39 -0.77 -6.53 -19.29
C PHE A 39 0.52 -5.93 -18.66
N PRO A 40 0.70 -4.59 -18.65
CA PRO A 40 1.94 -3.95 -18.22
C PRO A 40 2.27 -4.19 -16.74
N GLN A 41 1.28 -4.54 -15.92
CA GLN A 41 1.46 -4.93 -14.52
C GLN A 41 2.30 -6.22 -14.40
N ALA A 42 2.25 -7.10 -15.41
CA ALA A 42 3.10 -8.30 -15.43
C ALA A 42 4.59 -7.99 -15.46
N ILE A 43 4.98 -6.84 -16.03
CA ILE A 43 6.37 -6.38 -16.06
C ILE A 43 6.85 -6.09 -14.64
N ARG A 44 6.03 -5.41 -13.83
CA ARG A 44 6.35 -5.14 -12.42
C ARG A 44 6.44 -6.42 -11.61
N TRP A 45 5.48 -7.32 -11.81
CA TRP A 45 5.50 -8.65 -11.19
C TRP A 45 6.78 -9.42 -11.57
N TYR A 46 7.18 -9.40 -12.85
CA TYR A 46 8.37 -10.11 -13.33
C TYR A 46 9.65 -9.62 -12.64
N VAL A 47 9.82 -8.30 -12.53
CA VAL A 47 10.97 -7.71 -11.85
C VAL A 47 11.00 -8.10 -10.37
N ALA A 48 9.84 -8.09 -9.69
CA ALA A 48 9.75 -8.50 -8.30
C ALA A 48 10.08 -10.00 -8.09
N THR A 49 9.57 -10.87 -8.96
CA THR A 49 9.73 -12.33 -8.85
C THR A 49 11.13 -12.79 -9.21
N PHE A 50 11.69 -12.31 -10.33
CA PHE A 50 12.95 -12.84 -10.88
C PHE A 50 14.17 -11.94 -10.63
N LYS A 51 13.98 -10.69 -10.17
CA LYS A 51 15.05 -9.70 -9.93
C LYS A 51 15.96 -9.43 -11.16
N GLN A 52 15.46 -9.70 -12.38
CA GLN A 52 16.21 -9.56 -13.65
C GLN A 52 15.86 -8.28 -14.41
N GLU A 53 16.08 -7.13 -13.81
CA GLU A 53 15.76 -5.84 -14.44
C GLU A 53 16.62 -5.54 -15.69
N LYS A 54 17.91 -5.92 -15.65
CA LYS A 54 18.84 -5.65 -16.76
C LYS A 54 18.44 -6.38 -18.05
N THR A 55 18.14 -7.68 -17.95
CA THR A 55 17.70 -8.51 -19.09
C THR A 55 16.42 -7.95 -19.71
N LEU A 56 15.45 -7.60 -18.87
CA LEU A 56 14.18 -7.03 -19.31
C LEU A 56 14.37 -5.69 -20.04
N ARG A 57 15.24 -4.81 -19.54
CA ARG A 57 15.57 -3.53 -20.21
C ARG A 57 16.17 -3.75 -21.59
N ILE A 58 17.07 -4.72 -21.73
CA ILE A 58 17.68 -5.06 -23.02
C ILE A 58 16.61 -5.59 -23.99
N GLN A 59 15.75 -6.51 -23.54
CA GLN A 59 14.66 -7.03 -24.38
C GLN A 59 13.68 -5.94 -24.82
N GLY A 60 13.31 -5.04 -23.91
CA GLY A 60 12.43 -3.91 -24.21
C GLY A 60 13.04 -2.94 -25.21
N LEU A 61 14.35 -2.63 -25.09
CA LEU A 61 15.06 -1.80 -26.05
C LEU A 61 15.13 -2.45 -27.44
N LEU A 62 15.49 -3.74 -27.49
CA LEU A 62 15.52 -4.50 -28.73
C LEU A 62 14.15 -4.52 -29.41
N LEU A 63 13.07 -4.79 -28.65
CA LEU A 63 11.71 -4.80 -29.19
C LEU A 63 11.31 -3.43 -29.75
N ASN A 64 11.54 -2.36 -29.00
CA ASN A 64 11.14 -1.00 -29.41
C ASN A 64 11.88 -0.50 -30.66
N VAL A 65 13.14 -0.90 -30.85
CA VAL A 65 13.91 -0.51 -32.04
C VAL A 65 13.62 -1.43 -33.22
N LEU A 66 13.56 -2.74 -33.01
CA LEU A 66 13.44 -3.72 -34.10
C LEU A 66 12.02 -3.78 -34.69
N THR A 67 10.97 -3.69 -33.88
CA THR A 67 9.57 -3.76 -34.36
C THR A 67 9.24 -2.72 -35.44
N PRO A 68 9.48 -1.41 -35.24
CA PRO A 68 9.18 -0.40 -36.27
C PRO A 68 10.05 -0.56 -37.51
N ILE A 69 11.32 -0.94 -37.37
CA ILE A 69 12.21 -1.21 -38.51
C ILE A 69 11.66 -2.38 -39.34
N LEU A 70 11.27 -3.48 -38.70
CA LEU A 70 10.73 -4.67 -39.37
C LEU A 70 9.42 -4.35 -40.12
N ILE A 71 8.52 -3.59 -39.50
CA ILE A 71 7.25 -3.16 -40.13
C ILE A 71 7.52 -2.29 -41.36
N CYS A 72 8.49 -1.37 -41.27
CA CYS A 72 8.87 -0.52 -42.39
C CYS A 72 9.43 -1.31 -43.57
N PHE A 73 10.29 -2.30 -43.31
CA PHE A 73 10.77 -3.20 -44.35
C PHE A 73 9.62 -3.98 -45.01
N ILE A 74 8.68 -4.51 -44.23
CA ILE A 74 7.50 -5.21 -44.77
C ILE A 74 6.68 -4.26 -45.66
N LEU A 75 6.46 -3.01 -45.24
CA LEU A 75 5.71 -2.04 -46.03
C LEU A 75 6.41 -1.67 -47.35
N GLN A 76 7.75 -1.63 -47.37
CA GLN A 76 8.51 -1.42 -48.60
C GLN A 76 8.34 -2.58 -49.60
N GLU A 77 8.25 -3.83 -49.12
CA GLU A 77 7.96 -4.99 -49.98
C GLU A 77 6.59 -4.89 -50.65
N PHE A 78 5.64 -4.18 -50.04
CA PHE A 78 4.34 -3.86 -50.62
C PHE A 78 4.31 -2.52 -51.39
N ASN A 79 5.48 -1.98 -51.76
CA ASN A 79 5.64 -0.77 -52.56
C ASN A 79 5.14 0.54 -51.90
N PHE A 80 5.05 0.58 -50.56
CA PHE A 80 4.79 1.83 -49.84
C PHE A 80 6.08 2.65 -49.65
N SER A 81 6.03 3.96 -49.88
CA SER A 81 7.16 4.85 -49.55
C SER A 81 7.28 5.04 -48.05
N VAL A 82 8.42 4.69 -47.47
CA VAL A 82 8.70 4.86 -46.03
C VAL A 82 9.60 6.06 -45.80
N ASP A 83 9.17 6.99 -44.95
CA ASP A 83 10.00 8.08 -44.44
C ASP A 83 10.76 7.65 -43.19
N TRP A 84 12.05 7.37 -43.33
CA TRP A 84 12.91 6.95 -42.24
C TRP A 84 13.15 8.04 -41.17
N TRP A 85 13.05 9.32 -41.52
CA TRP A 85 13.11 10.41 -40.54
C TRP A 85 11.86 10.42 -39.66
N GLY A 86 10.69 10.29 -40.28
CA GLY A 86 9.42 10.10 -39.58
C GLY A 86 9.40 8.86 -38.70
N VAL A 87 9.99 7.74 -39.14
CA VAL A 87 10.14 6.52 -38.32
C VAL A 87 11.05 6.77 -37.12
N ALA A 88 12.23 7.36 -37.31
CA ALA A 88 13.15 7.66 -36.21
C ALA A 88 12.51 8.60 -35.16
N PHE A 89 11.81 9.64 -35.62
CA PHE A 89 11.08 10.56 -34.76
C PHE A 89 9.90 9.86 -34.05
N GLY A 90 9.15 9.02 -34.77
CA GLY A 90 8.05 8.22 -34.26
C GLY A 90 8.48 7.19 -33.22
N VAL A 91 9.65 6.57 -33.37
CA VAL A 91 10.24 5.69 -32.35
C VAL A 91 10.67 6.48 -31.13
N ALA A 92 11.34 7.63 -31.31
CA ALA A 92 11.73 8.49 -30.19
C ALA A 92 10.51 8.99 -29.39
N TRP A 93 9.46 9.42 -30.08
CA TRP A 93 8.22 9.92 -29.47
C TRP A 93 7.33 8.80 -28.94
N GLY A 94 7.29 7.64 -29.61
CA GLY A 94 6.60 6.43 -29.16
C GLY A 94 7.26 5.81 -27.92
N VAL A 95 8.58 5.92 -27.77
CA VAL A 95 9.28 5.57 -26.53
C VAL A 95 8.91 6.55 -25.39
N ALA A 96 8.63 7.82 -25.72
CA ALA A 96 8.22 8.84 -24.75
C ALA A 96 6.73 8.79 -24.37
N LEU A 97 5.83 8.42 -25.30
CA LEU A 97 4.37 8.51 -25.16
C LEU A 97 3.62 7.17 -25.27
N GLY A 98 4.26 6.07 -25.67
CA GLY A 98 3.66 4.83 -26.19
C GLY A 98 2.88 3.93 -25.22
N VAL A 99 2.42 4.46 -24.09
CA VAL A 99 1.42 3.79 -23.24
C VAL A 99 0.17 4.64 -23.30
N THR A 100 -0.66 4.48 -24.34
CA THR A 100 -1.97 5.15 -24.44
C THR A 100 -2.90 4.67 -23.31
N ILE A 101 -2.93 5.42 -22.22
CA ILE A 101 -3.26 4.93 -20.87
C ILE A 101 -4.73 4.52 -20.68
N TRP A 102 -5.65 5.00 -21.52
CA TRP A 102 -7.10 4.84 -21.31
C TRP A 102 -7.66 3.50 -21.81
N ARG A 103 -7.08 2.90 -22.86
CA ARG A 103 -7.50 1.62 -23.47
C ARG A 103 -9.04 1.46 -23.60
N PRO A 104 -9.75 2.41 -24.22
CA PRO A 104 -11.22 2.38 -24.33
C PRO A 104 -11.74 1.13 -25.04
N GLU A 105 -11.00 0.59 -26.01
CA GLU A 105 -11.32 -0.66 -26.70
C GLU A 105 -11.38 -1.87 -25.75
N VAL A 106 -10.47 -1.93 -24.78
CA VAL A 106 -10.44 -2.99 -23.77
C VAL A 106 -11.55 -2.79 -22.75
N TRP A 107 -11.87 -1.54 -22.42
CA TRP A 107 -13.03 -1.23 -21.59
C TRP A 107 -14.36 -1.61 -22.25
N VAL A 108 -14.53 -1.37 -23.56
CA VAL A 108 -15.74 -1.79 -24.30
C VAL A 108 -15.88 -3.31 -24.29
N MET A 109 -14.81 -4.04 -24.63
CA MET A 109 -14.83 -5.51 -24.58
C MET A 109 -15.14 -6.03 -23.18
N GLY A 110 -14.48 -5.48 -22.16
CA GLY A 110 -14.73 -5.82 -20.76
C GLY A 110 -16.17 -5.53 -20.35
N SER A 111 -16.70 -4.37 -20.71
CA SER A 111 -18.07 -3.97 -20.38
C SER A 111 -19.11 -4.88 -21.04
N LEU A 112 -18.95 -5.20 -22.33
CA LEU A 112 -19.86 -6.07 -23.08
C LEU A 112 -19.85 -7.52 -22.53
N LEU A 113 -18.66 -8.08 -22.30
CA LEU A 113 -18.51 -9.44 -21.79
C LEU A 113 -18.96 -9.56 -20.33
N ASN A 114 -18.79 -8.50 -19.52
CA ASN A 114 -19.20 -8.48 -18.12
C ASN A 114 -20.71 -8.31 -17.94
N LEU A 115 -21.42 -7.73 -18.91
CA LEU A 115 -22.89 -7.68 -18.94
C LEU A 115 -23.49 -9.08 -19.17
N GLY A 116 -22.92 -9.89 -20.08
CA GLY A 116 -23.38 -11.25 -20.36
C GLY A 116 -23.01 -12.29 -19.28
N SER A 117 -21.94 -12.05 -18.52
CA SER A 117 -21.41 -12.93 -17.47
C SER A 117 -22.18 -12.84 -16.12
N LEU A 118 -23.21 -11.99 -16.02
CA LEU A 118 -24.07 -11.87 -14.83
C LEU A 118 -24.70 -13.20 -14.37
N GLN A 119 -24.74 -14.21 -15.25
CA GLN A 119 -25.38 -15.50 -14.99
C GLN A 119 -24.40 -16.66 -14.68
N ASN A 120 -23.12 -16.58 -15.08
CA ASN A 120 -22.23 -17.77 -15.15
C ASN A 120 -20.89 -17.69 -14.39
N SER A 121 -20.71 -16.73 -13.48
CA SER A 121 -19.55 -16.67 -12.54
C SER A 121 -18.14 -16.58 -13.18
N SER A 122 -18.01 -16.55 -14.51
CA SER A 122 -16.73 -16.42 -15.22
C SER A 122 -16.55 -14.98 -15.71
N TRP A 123 -15.98 -14.12 -14.87
CA TRP A 123 -15.65 -12.74 -15.25
C TRP A 123 -14.25 -12.69 -15.89
N LEU A 124 -14.17 -12.16 -17.11
CA LEU A 124 -12.90 -11.82 -17.75
C LEU A 124 -12.57 -10.38 -17.36
N PHE A 125 -11.67 -10.22 -16.40
CA PHE A 125 -11.21 -8.89 -15.99
C PHE A 125 -10.28 -8.31 -17.04
N PRO A 126 -10.64 -7.19 -17.70
CA PRO A 126 -9.66 -6.45 -18.49
C PRO A 126 -8.57 -5.93 -17.55
N ARG A 127 -7.33 -6.34 -17.79
CA ARG A 127 -6.20 -6.10 -16.89
C ARG A 127 -5.61 -4.68 -17.00
N ILE A 128 -6.16 -3.82 -17.87
CA ILE A 128 -5.43 -2.67 -18.41
C ILE A 128 -6.26 -1.42 -18.71
N THR A 129 -7.43 -1.24 -18.09
CA THR A 129 -8.16 0.01 -18.25
C THR A 129 -8.33 0.71 -16.91
N PRO A 130 -8.02 2.02 -16.81
CA PRO A 130 -8.39 2.83 -15.65
C PRO A 130 -9.86 3.25 -15.68
N ILE A 131 -10.54 3.05 -16.82
CA ILE A 131 -11.95 3.38 -16.96
C ILE A 131 -12.72 2.41 -16.05
N PRO A 132 -13.57 2.93 -15.13
CA PRO A 132 -14.31 2.08 -14.21
C PRO A 132 -15.17 1.07 -14.95
N LEU A 133 -14.99 -0.21 -14.63
CA LEU A 133 -15.89 -1.24 -15.13
C LEU A 133 -17.26 -1.11 -14.47
N PRO A 134 -18.35 -1.20 -15.25
CA PRO A 134 -19.68 -1.14 -14.70
C PRO A 134 -19.90 -2.30 -13.72
N PHE A 135 -20.67 -2.04 -12.65
CA PHE A 135 -21.04 -3.00 -11.59
C PHE A 135 -19.89 -3.56 -10.73
N LEU A 136 -18.62 -3.27 -11.04
CA LEU A 136 -17.49 -3.77 -10.24
C LEU A 136 -17.57 -3.32 -8.78
N SER A 137 -17.88 -2.04 -8.54
CA SER A 137 -18.05 -1.51 -7.17
C SER A 137 -19.15 -2.23 -6.39
N SER A 138 -20.33 -2.42 -6.99
CA SER A 138 -21.46 -3.12 -6.35
C SER A 138 -21.14 -4.59 -6.07
N ARG A 139 -20.46 -5.27 -7.00
CA ARG A 139 -20.05 -6.66 -6.81
C ARG A 139 -18.99 -6.80 -5.73
N LEU A 140 -17.97 -5.94 -5.74
CA LEU A 140 -16.96 -5.92 -4.69
C LEU A 140 -17.60 -5.65 -3.33
N THR A 141 -18.56 -4.72 -3.26
CA THR A 141 -19.33 -4.47 -2.05
C THR A 141 -20.03 -5.75 -1.58
N SER A 142 -20.73 -6.46 -2.48
CA SER A 142 -21.38 -7.73 -2.16
C SER A 142 -20.39 -8.82 -1.70
N TRP A 143 -19.19 -8.89 -2.28
CA TRP A 143 -18.15 -9.81 -1.82
C TRP A 143 -17.65 -9.46 -0.43
N LEU A 144 -17.41 -8.18 -0.14
CA LEU A 144 -17.01 -7.71 1.19
C LEU A 144 -18.10 -7.96 2.24
N GLU A 145 -19.38 -7.83 1.86
CA GLU A 145 -20.55 -8.14 2.68
C GLU A 145 -20.66 -9.64 3.00
N GLN A 146 -20.38 -10.51 2.03
CA GLN A 146 -20.50 -11.97 2.20
C GLN A 146 -19.28 -12.59 2.89
N ASP A 147 -18.06 -12.19 2.51
CA ASP A 147 -16.81 -12.59 3.17
C ASP A 147 -15.80 -11.44 3.05
N TRP A 148 -15.59 -10.77 4.18
CA TRP A 148 -14.68 -9.64 4.25
C TRP A 148 -13.24 -10.00 3.87
N GLN A 149 -12.73 -11.15 4.31
CA GLN A 149 -11.32 -11.50 4.12
C GLN A 149 -11.07 -11.83 2.64
N LEU A 150 -11.91 -12.68 2.05
CA LEU A 150 -11.81 -13.02 0.64
C LEU A 150 -12.12 -11.82 -0.27
N GLY A 151 -13.09 -10.98 0.12
CA GLY A 151 -13.40 -9.73 -0.57
C GLY A 151 -12.22 -8.75 -0.57
N LEU A 152 -11.48 -8.65 0.54
CA LEU A 152 -10.28 -7.82 0.67
C LEU A 152 -9.11 -8.39 -0.16
N GLU A 153 -8.91 -9.71 -0.17
CA GLU A 153 -7.95 -10.39 -1.05
C GLU A 153 -8.24 -10.06 -2.53
N ASN A 154 -9.51 -10.17 -2.93
CA ASN A 154 -9.95 -9.83 -4.27
C ASN A 154 -9.76 -8.34 -4.59
N ALA A 155 -10.01 -7.43 -3.64
CA ALA A 155 -9.74 -6.00 -3.80
C ALA A 155 -8.25 -5.74 -4.08
N ASN A 156 -7.35 -6.39 -3.34
CA ASN A 156 -5.91 -6.29 -3.55
C ASN A 156 -5.47 -6.83 -4.92
N GLU A 157 -6.02 -7.96 -5.36
CA GLU A 157 -5.75 -8.50 -6.71
C GLU A 157 -6.21 -7.54 -7.81
N LEU A 158 -7.38 -6.91 -7.66
CA LEU A 158 -7.88 -5.92 -8.61
C LEU A 158 -6.98 -4.69 -8.68
N LEU A 159 -6.56 -4.15 -7.54
CA LEU A 159 -5.62 -3.03 -7.49
C LEU A 159 -4.29 -3.37 -8.15
N ARG A 160 -3.80 -4.59 -7.93
CA ARG A 160 -2.53 -5.06 -8.44
C ARG A 160 -2.51 -5.27 -9.94
N TYR A 161 -3.62 -5.74 -10.52
CA TYR A 161 -3.60 -6.28 -11.88
C TYR A 161 -4.67 -5.73 -12.85
N SER A 162 -5.56 -4.83 -12.44
CA SER A 162 -6.65 -4.35 -13.33
C SER A 162 -6.73 -2.84 -13.55
N LEU A 163 -5.90 -2.03 -12.86
CA LEU A 163 -6.00 -0.55 -12.82
C LEU A 163 -7.36 -0.02 -12.35
N GLN A 164 -8.22 -0.87 -11.80
CA GLN A 164 -9.58 -0.54 -11.35
C GLN A 164 -9.59 0.11 -9.96
N PHE A 165 -8.76 1.13 -9.73
CA PHE A 165 -8.65 1.80 -8.44
C PHE A 165 -9.97 2.44 -7.99
N ILE A 166 -10.60 3.19 -8.90
CA ILE A 166 -11.84 3.94 -8.63
C ILE A 166 -12.97 3.03 -8.13
N PRO A 167 -13.36 1.96 -8.84
CA PRO A 167 -14.43 1.10 -8.36
C PRO A 167 -14.04 0.29 -7.12
N VAL A 168 -12.75 -0.01 -6.90
CA VAL A 168 -12.30 -0.65 -5.65
C VAL A 168 -12.53 0.27 -4.46
N VAL A 169 -12.05 1.52 -4.52
CA VAL A 169 -12.28 2.53 -3.48
C VAL A 169 -13.77 2.74 -3.25
N LYS A 170 -14.56 2.88 -4.32
CA LYS A 170 -16.01 3.05 -4.23
C LYS A 170 -16.67 1.86 -3.52
N GLY A 171 -16.30 0.63 -3.86
CA GLY A 171 -16.85 -0.57 -3.25
C GLY A 171 -16.48 -0.70 -1.77
N VAL A 172 -15.22 -0.44 -1.40
CA VAL A 172 -14.78 -0.43 -0.01
C VAL A 172 -15.51 0.64 0.81
N ASN A 173 -15.65 1.86 0.29
CA ASN A 173 -16.35 2.94 1.01
C ASN A 173 -17.85 2.65 1.16
N GLN A 174 -18.47 2.03 0.15
CA GLN A 174 -19.86 1.59 0.25
C GLN A 174 -20.05 0.51 1.32
N PHE A 175 -19.12 -0.45 1.42
CA PHE A 175 -19.14 -1.45 2.48
C PHE A 175 -18.93 -0.83 3.86
N LEU A 176 -17.91 0.02 4.02
CA LEU A 176 -17.60 0.67 5.31
C LEU A 176 -18.74 1.58 5.76
N GLY A 177 -19.41 2.28 4.84
CA GLY A 177 -20.57 3.12 5.15
C GLY A 177 -21.80 2.35 5.65
N LYS A 178 -21.90 1.04 5.37
CA LYS A 178 -22.95 0.15 5.90
C LYS A 178 -22.51 -0.65 7.12
N THR A 179 -21.22 -0.62 7.45
CA THR A 179 -20.65 -1.46 8.51
C THR A 179 -21.07 -0.92 9.88
N PRO A 180 -21.59 -1.77 10.79
CA PRO A 180 -21.91 -1.34 12.15
C PRO A 180 -20.69 -0.76 12.88
N PRO A 181 -20.85 0.29 13.71
CA PRO A 181 -19.75 0.94 14.39
C PRO A 181 -18.89 0.01 15.24
N GLU A 182 -19.46 -1.05 15.83
CA GLU A 182 -18.71 -2.02 16.65
C GLU A 182 -17.65 -2.82 15.88
N HIS A 183 -17.83 -3.02 14.58
CA HIS A 183 -16.89 -3.80 13.75
C HIS A 183 -15.98 -2.91 12.90
N LEU A 184 -16.28 -1.63 12.84
CA LEU A 184 -15.67 -0.69 11.90
C LEU A 184 -14.14 -0.60 12.06
N ILE A 185 -13.66 -0.34 13.28
CA ILE A 185 -12.21 -0.19 13.54
C ILE A 185 -11.47 -1.49 13.25
N PHE A 186 -12.05 -2.64 13.60
CA PHE A 186 -11.48 -3.95 13.30
C PHE A 186 -11.39 -4.21 11.78
N LYS A 187 -12.42 -3.87 11.01
CA LYS A 187 -12.39 -4.02 9.54
C LYS A 187 -11.33 -3.11 8.92
N ILE A 188 -11.27 -1.85 9.34
CA ILE A 188 -10.29 -0.89 8.84
C ILE A 188 -8.87 -1.29 9.28
N SER A 189 -8.69 -1.88 10.47
CA SER A 189 -7.39 -2.38 10.90
C SER A 189 -6.91 -3.53 10.01
N GLN A 190 -7.81 -4.43 9.60
CA GLN A 190 -7.51 -5.49 8.63
C GLN A 190 -7.18 -4.91 7.23
N LEU A 191 -7.90 -3.89 6.79
CA LEU A 191 -7.60 -3.15 5.55
C LEU A 191 -6.18 -2.55 5.59
N ALA A 192 -5.74 -2.07 6.76
CA ALA A 192 -4.43 -1.47 6.98
C ALA A 192 -3.32 -2.46 7.39
N GLU A 193 -3.60 -3.78 7.43
CA GLU A 193 -2.59 -4.78 7.80
C GLU A 193 -1.56 -4.97 6.69
N HIS A 194 -2.04 -5.28 5.49
CA HIS A 194 -1.25 -5.52 4.28
C HIS A 194 -1.95 -4.98 3.03
N PRO A 195 -2.20 -3.66 2.95
CA PRO A 195 -2.80 -3.08 1.74
C PRO A 195 -1.81 -3.22 0.57
N TYR A 196 -2.29 -3.62 -0.61
CA TYR A 196 -1.46 -3.55 -1.82
C TYR A 196 -1.00 -2.11 -2.10
N ASP A 197 -1.89 -1.15 -1.82
CA ASP A 197 -1.63 0.27 -1.96
C ASP A 197 -2.27 1.03 -0.78
N TRP A 198 -1.45 1.74 -0.01
CA TRP A 198 -1.90 2.58 1.09
C TRP A 198 -2.83 3.72 0.64
N LEU A 199 -2.85 4.07 -0.65
CA LEU A 199 -3.86 4.96 -1.22
C LEU A 199 -5.28 4.43 -1.00
N LEU A 200 -5.51 3.11 -0.96
CA LEU A 200 -6.82 2.56 -0.63
C LEU A 200 -7.27 2.99 0.77
N VAL A 201 -6.38 2.88 1.77
CA VAL A 201 -6.65 3.32 3.15
C VAL A 201 -6.87 4.84 3.19
N LYS A 202 -6.05 5.61 2.47
CA LYS A 202 -6.22 7.07 2.37
C LYS A 202 -7.60 7.44 1.81
N PHE A 203 -7.99 6.89 0.67
CA PHE A 203 -9.26 7.22 0.01
C PHE A 203 -10.48 6.54 0.65
N ALA A 204 -10.26 5.69 1.66
CA ALA A 204 -11.31 5.32 2.61
C ALA A 204 -11.67 6.46 3.57
N SER A 205 -10.88 7.53 3.63
CA SER A 205 -11.17 8.75 4.41
C SER A 205 -11.27 10.02 3.56
N ALA A 206 -10.53 10.10 2.46
CA ALA A 206 -10.48 11.27 1.58
C ALA A 206 -11.49 11.17 0.43
N ALA A 207 -11.99 12.31 -0.04
CA ALA A 207 -12.82 12.32 -1.23
C ALA A 207 -12.01 12.03 -2.50
N LEU A 208 -12.46 11.01 -3.23
CA LEU A 208 -11.87 10.58 -4.48
C LEU A 208 -12.08 11.60 -5.63
N GLY A 209 -13.18 12.36 -5.59
CA GLY A 209 -13.66 13.18 -6.73
C GLY A 209 -12.79 14.40 -7.06
N GLU A 210 -12.20 15.08 -6.08
CA GLU A 210 -11.41 16.29 -6.32
C GLU A 210 -10.01 15.98 -6.88
N GLU A 211 -9.41 14.88 -6.43
CA GLU A 211 -8.08 14.45 -6.90
C GLU A 211 -8.16 13.79 -8.30
N LEU A 212 -9.21 13.02 -8.58
CA LEU A 212 -9.42 12.42 -9.88
C LEU A 212 -9.57 13.46 -10.99
N LYS A 213 -10.31 14.56 -10.77
CA LYS A 213 -10.51 15.61 -11.79
C LYS A 213 -9.17 16.14 -12.33
N LEU A 214 -8.21 16.39 -11.45
CA LEU A 214 -6.88 16.90 -11.81
C LEU A 214 -6.00 15.82 -12.46
N GLN A 215 -6.11 14.57 -12.02
CA GLN A 215 -5.26 13.46 -12.50
C GLN A 215 -5.75 12.81 -13.80
N LEU A 216 -7.06 12.84 -14.08
CA LEU A 216 -7.64 12.42 -15.36
C LEU A 216 -7.16 13.35 -16.51
N ILE A 217 -6.94 14.64 -16.22
CA ILE A 217 -6.48 15.65 -17.21
C ILE A 217 -4.99 15.49 -17.55
N ASN A 218 -4.15 15.11 -16.58
CA ASN A 218 -2.69 15.05 -16.74
C ASN A 218 -2.16 13.67 -17.20
N GLY A 219 -3.04 12.71 -17.46
CA GLY A 219 -2.68 11.33 -17.80
C GLY A 219 -2.22 10.52 -16.59
N LEU A 220 -2.72 9.30 -16.46
CA LEU A 220 -2.45 8.35 -15.36
C LEU A 220 -0.96 8.00 -15.15
N LEU A 221 -0.03 8.50 -15.99
CA LEU A 221 1.42 8.27 -15.88
C LEU A 221 1.99 8.84 -14.57
N PHE A 222 1.33 9.84 -13.99
CA PHE A 222 1.77 10.59 -12.81
C PHE A 222 1.19 10.10 -11.48
N TRP A 223 0.55 8.93 -11.45
CA TRP A 223 0.00 8.33 -10.23
C TRP A 223 1.04 8.14 -9.11
N ARG A 224 2.34 8.14 -9.45
CA ARG A 224 3.43 7.75 -8.53
C ARG A 224 4.35 8.86 -8.04
N LYS A 225 4.31 10.07 -8.61
CA LYS A 225 5.25 11.15 -8.22
C LYS A 225 4.61 12.33 -7.48
N SER A 226 3.31 12.53 -7.61
CA SER A 226 2.62 13.57 -6.84
C SER A 226 1.99 12.93 -5.60
N LYS A 227 2.35 13.43 -4.41
CA LYS A 227 1.58 13.10 -3.20
C LYS A 227 0.17 13.65 -3.41
N PRO A 228 -0.89 12.81 -3.37
CA PRO A 228 -2.24 13.31 -3.57
C PRO A 228 -2.54 14.38 -2.52
N GLN A 229 -3.09 15.51 -2.93
CA GLN A 229 -3.32 16.67 -2.06
C GLN A 229 -4.57 16.52 -1.20
N ALA A 230 -5.50 15.65 -1.62
CA ALA A 230 -6.71 15.36 -0.86
C ALA A 230 -6.38 14.95 0.59
N GLN A 231 -6.87 15.75 1.55
CA GLN A 231 -6.72 15.48 2.97
C GLN A 231 -7.79 14.47 3.43
N PRO A 232 -7.43 13.50 4.30
CA PRO A 232 -8.38 12.67 5.01
C PRO A 232 -9.49 13.49 5.69
N ARG A 233 -10.73 13.03 5.61
CA ARG A 233 -11.88 13.61 6.33
C ARG A 233 -12.13 12.86 7.64
N LEU A 234 -12.73 13.54 8.61
CA LEU A 234 -13.08 12.99 9.93
C LEU A 234 -14.58 13.10 10.22
N ASP A 235 -15.39 13.33 9.19
CA ASP A 235 -16.85 13.59 9.25
C ASP A 235 -17.67 12.33 9.58
N THR A 236 -17.15 11.14 9.29
CA THR A 236 -17.77 9.86 9.70
C THR A 236 -16.80 9.03 10.51
N PRO A 237 -17.28 8.13 11.40
CA PRO A 237 -16.41 7.22 12.11
C PRO A 237 -15.53 6.37 11.20
N ALA A 238 -16.05 5.96 10.03
CA ALA A 238 -15.30 5.19 9.03
C ALA A 238 -14.13 6.01 8.48
N HIS A 239 -14.41 7.26 8.09
CA HIS A 239 -13.39 8.15 7.56
C HIS A 239 -12.33 8.48 8.64
N ALA A 240 -12.75 8.75 9.88
CA ALA A 240 -11.84 9.04 10.98
C ALA A 240 -10.93 7.85 11.33
N ALA A 241 -11.48 6.63 11.41
CA ALA A 241 -10.68 5.44 11.66
C ALA A 241 -9.66 5.17 10.53
N ALA A 242 -10.07 5.28 9.26
CA ALA A 242 -9.17 5.11 8.12
C ALA A 242 -8.09 6.21 8.05
N ALA A 243 -8.46 7.46 8.36
CA ALA A 243 -7.52 8.57 8.48
C ALA A 243 -6.46 8.30 9.56
N GLY A 244 -6.87 7.78 10.73
CA GLY A 244 -5.96 7.43 11.81
C GLY A 244 -4.89 6.44 11.40
N PHE A 245 -5.27 5.33 10.77
CA PHE A 245 -4.31 4.33 10.26
C PHE A 245 -3.40 4.89 9.17
N TRP A 246 -3.94 5.68 8.24
CA TRP A 246 -3.14 6.35 7.21
C TRP A 246 -2.12 7.33 7.82
N TYR A 247 -2.51 8.11 8.83
CA TYR A 247 -1.61 9.05 9.50
C TYR A 247 -0.50 8.35 10.30
N LEU A 248 -0.78 7.20 10.92
CA LEU A 248 0.26 6.38 11.52
C LEU A 248 1.29 5.95 10.47
N HIS A 249 0.84 5.48 9.32
CA HIS A 249 1.71 5.08 8.20
C HIS A 249 2.57 6.25 7.69
N GLU A 250 1.99 7.44 7.57
CA GLU A 250 2.68 8.67 7.19
C GLU A 250 3.52 9.30 8.33
N LYS A 251 3.72 8.60 9.46
CA LYS A 251 4.51 9.05 10.62
C LYS A 251 4.01 10.36 11.26
N GLN A 252 2.70 10.59 11.20
CA GLN A 252 2.01 11.76 11.76
C GLN A 252 1.12 11.33 12.94
N PRO A 253 1.70 10.88 14.07
CA PRO A 253 0.92 10.41 15.22
C PRO A 253 0.05 11.49 15.85
N GLU A 254 0.40 12.77 15.69
CA GLU A 254 -0.40 13.90 16.18
C GLU A 254 -1.78 13.91 15.47
N LYS A 255 -1.78 13.85 14.13
CA LYS A 255 -3.02 13.77 13.35
C LYS A 255 -3.74 12.43 13.51
N ALA A 256 -2.99 11.35 13.72
CA ALA A 256 -3.59 10.07 14.06
C ALA A 256 -4.35 10.14 15.39
N THR A 257 -3.81 10.86 16.38
CA THR A 257 -4.45 11.10 17.68
C THR A 257 -5.76 11.87 17.51
N GLU A 258 -5.76 12.94 16.73
CA GLU A 258 -6.97 13.71 16.40
C GLU A 258 -8.03 12.83 15.73
N ALA A 259 -7.62 12.00 14.77
CA ALA A 259 -8.51 11.11 14.05
C ALA A 259 -9.10 10.00 14.96
N PHE A 260 -8.28 9.35 15.78
CA PHE A 260 -8.76 8.31 16.70
C PHE A 260 -9.58 8.87 17.86
N ALA A 261 -9.42 10.14 18.22
CA ALA A 261 -10.25 10.78 19.23
C ALA A 261 -11.74 10.79 18.83
N VAL A 262 -12.04 10.99 17.55
CA VAL A 262 -13.42 10.97 16.99
C VAL A 262 -14.09 9.61 17.17
N VAL A 263 -13.30 8.52 17.15
CA VAL A 263 -13.81 7.14 17.25
C VAL A 263 -13.54 6.50 18.62
N SER A 264 -13.09 7.28 19.60
CA SER A 264 -12.69 6.80 20.94
C SER A 264 -13.78 6.02 21.68
N SER A 265 -15.05 6.38 21.44
CA SER A 265 -16.21 5.70 22.02
C SER A 265 -16.55 4.35 21.38
N LEU A 266 -15.96 4.02 20.23
CA LEU A 266 -16.19 2.75 19.53
C LEU A 266 -15.31 1.63 20.08
N LEU A 267 -15.67 0.38 19.75
CA LEU A 267 -14.86 -0.79 20.10
C LEU A 267 -13.46 -0.67 19.49
N TYR A 268 -12.43 -0.82 20.34
CA TYR A 268 -11.01 -0.56 20.04
C TYR A 268 -10.63 0.91 19.78
N GLY A 269 -11.58 1.85 19.83
CA GLY A 269 -11.34 3.27 19.63
C GLY A 269 -10.38 3.86 20.66
N GLN A 270 -10.67 3.62 21.94
CA GLN A 270 -9.80 4.05 23.03
C GLN A 270 -8.41 3.40 22.95
N GLU A 271 -8.31 2.12 22.56
CA GLU A 271 -7.03 1.44 22.37
C GLU A 271 -6.18 2.18 21.31
N MET A 272 -6.76 2.43 20.14
CA MET A 272 -6.04 3.10 19.04
C MET A 272 -5.69 4.55 19.36
N LEU A 273 -6.56 5.26 20.09
CA LEU A 273 -6.27 6.59 20.60
C LEU A 273 -5.07 6.57 21.55
N THR A 274 -5.06 5.69 22.55
CA THR A 274 -3.94 5.57 23.50
C THR A 274 -2.64 5.21 22.77
N LEU A 275 -2.69 4.31 21.78
CA LEU A 275 -1.53 3.97 20.95
C LEU A 275 -0.98 5.21 20.22
N ALA A 276 -1.83 5.98 19.56
CA ALA A 276 -1.42 7.19 18.85
C ALA A 276 -0.88 8.29 19.79
N GLN A 277 -1.47 8.44 20.98
CA GLN A 277 -0.99 9.36 22.02
C GLN A 277 0.41 8.98 22.51
N ILE A 278 0.65 7.70 22.80
CA ILE A 278 1.97 7.20 23.21
C ILE A 278 3.02 7.52 22.14
N LEU A 279 2.71 7.20 20.87
CA LEU A 279 3.62 7.48 19.75
C LEU A 279 3.88 8.98 19.57
N THR A 280 2.87 9.82 19.82
CA THR A 280 2.99 11.28 19.82
C THR A 280 3.93 11.76 20.93
N ILE A 281 3.83 11.21 22.14
CA ILE A 281 4.66 11.58 23.29
C ILE A 281 6.13 11.19 23.05
N PHE A 282 6.38 10.02 22.46
CA PHE A 282 7.73 9.55 22.19
C PHE A 282 8.43 10.30 21.04
N LYS A 283 7.70 10.69 20.00
CA LYS A 283 8.27 11.30 18.79
C LYS A 283 9.19 12.52 19.02
N PRO A 284 8.88 13.49 19.91
CA PRO A 284 9.76 14.64 20.17
C PRO A 284 10.92 14.34 21.15
N ALA A 285 10.93 13.20 21.83
CA ALA A 285 11.90 12.90 22.89
C ALA A 285 13.29 12.55 22.32
N LYS A 286 14.12 13.57 22.09
CA LYS A 286 15.46 13.45 21.47
C LYS A 286 16.64 13.52 22.45
N THR A 287 16.39 13.51 23.75
CA THR A 287 17.44 13.58 24.78
C THR A 287 17.10 12.67 25.96
N ILE A 288 18.10 12.18 26.68
CA ILE A 288 17.92 11.39 27.92
C ILE A 288 17.06 12.13 28.93
N GLY A 289 17.30 13.44 29.09
CA GLY A 289 16.50 14.30 29.96
C GLY A 289 15.02 14.29 29.59
N ALA A 290 14.69 14.46 28.30
CA ALA A 290 13.32 14.45 27.81
C ALA A 290 12.66 13.08 27.94
N ILE A 291 13.41 11.99 27.69
CA ILE A 291 12.92 10.61 27.79
C ILE A 291 12.56 10.27 29.25
N ALA A 292 13.42 10.64 30.20
CA ALA A 292 13.18 10.42 31.62
C ALA A 292 11.91 11.14 32.13
N THR A 293 11.56 12.28 31.53
CA THR A 293 10.41 13.09 31.94
C THR A 293 9.10 12.74 31.23
N LEU A 294 9.08 11.72 30.37
CA LEU A 294 7.87 11.34 29.62
C LEU A 294 6.77 10.90 30.60
N LYS A 295 5.61 11.55 30.52
CA LYS A 295 4.39 11.12 31.20
C LYS A 295 3.60 10.23 30.26
N LEU A 296 3.67 8.93 30.48
CA LEU A 296 3.05 7.93 29.63
C LEU A 296 1.66 7.54 30.19
N PRO A 297 0.62 7.40 29.34
CA PRO A 297 -0.70 6.94 29.78
C PRO A 297 -0.68 5.46 30.18
N ASP A 298 -1.73 5.00 30.87
CA ASP A 298 -1.89 3.59 31.22
C ASP A 298 -2.24 2.74 29.99
N PHE A 299 -1.90 1.44 30.08
CA PHE A 299 -2.25 0.49 29.04
C PHE A 299 -3.77 0.24 29.03
N PRO A 300 -4.39 0.13 27.84
CA PRO A 300 -5.79 -0.23 27.74
C PRO A 300 -6.04 -1.67 28.23
N PRO A 301 -7.28 -2.05 28.54
CA PRO A 301 -7.61 -3.42 28.90
C PRO A 301 -7.43 -4.37 27.71
N LYS A 302 -7.11 -5.63 28.00
CA LYS A 302 -7.06 -6.73 27.01
C LYS A 302 -8.48 -7.21 26.66
N PRO A 303 -8.69 -7.85 25.49
CA PRO A 303 -7.72 -8.17 24.43
C PRO A 303 -7.38 -6.98 23.54
N TYR A 304 -6.15 -6.96 23.01
CA TYR A 304 -5.68 -5.91 22.11
C TYR A 304 -6.01 -6.22 20.65
N LEU A 305 -6.45 -5.21 19.92
CA LEU A 305 -6.57 -5.24 18.46
C LEU A 305 -5.21 -5.43 17.79
N ARG A 306 -4.17 -4.78 18.32
CA ARG A 306 -2.81 -4.74 17.74
C ARG A 306 -1.76 -5.32 18.70
N PRO A 307 -1.76 -6.63 18.99
CA PRO A 307 -0.96 -7.20 20.08
C PRO A 307 0.57 -7.05 19.89
N GLN A 308 1.07 -7.09 18.66
CA GLN A 308 2.50 -6.91 18.36
C GLN A 308 2.94 -5.47 18.60
N SER A 309 2.10 -4.49 18.25
CA SER A 309 2.34 -3.07 18.54
C SER A 309 2.41 -2.83 20.03
N TRP A 310 1.48 -3.37 20.81
CA TRP A 310 1.52 -3.26 22.27
C TRP A 310 2.70 -3.97 22.91
N THR A 311 3.19 -5.05 22.30
CA THR A 311 4.44 -5.69 22.73
C THR A 311 5.63 -4.76 22.54
N ALA A 312 5.72 -4.07 21.40
CA ALA A 312 6.76 -3.08 21.15
C ALA A 312 6.64 -1.87 22.10
N ILE A 313 5.42 -1.33 22.31
CA ILE A 313 5.16 -0.24 23.25
C ILE A 313 5.56 -0.62 24.68
N LYS A 314 5.25 -1.83 25.13
CA LYS A 314 5.66 -2.32 26.46
C LYS A 314 7.18 -2.32 26.62
N ILE A 315 7.92 -2.71 25.58
CA ILE A 315 9.39 -2.66 25.60
C ILE A 315 9.87 -1.19 25.68
N LEU A 316 9.23 -0.26 24.97
CA LEU A 316 9.56 1.17 25.07
C LEU A 316 9.32 1.75 26.48
N TYR A 317 8.25 1.36 27.16
CA TYR A 317 8.03 1.75 28.57
C TYR A 317 9.17 1.25 29.46
N GLN A 318 9.56 -0.01 29.30
CA GLN A 318 10.68 -0.59 30.04
C GLN A 318 12.03 0.07 29.72
N VAL A 319 12.18 0.69 28.55
CA VAL A 319 13.36 1.50 28.21
C VAL A 319 13.31 2.85 28.94
N VAL A 320 12.14 3.49 29.04
CA VAL A 320 11.97 4.73 29.83
C VAL A 320 12.29 4.49 31.32
N GLU A 321 11.86 3.36 31.88
CA GLU A 321 12.23 2.94 33.23
C GLU A 321 13.75 2.81 33.40
N ASP A 322 14.43 2.13 32.46
CA ASP A 322 15.90 2.02 32.47
C ASP A 322 16.57 3.40 32.35
N VAL A 323 16.03 4.29 31.52
CA VAL A 323 16.55 5.66 31.36
C VAL A 323 16.41 6.47 32.66
N ASN A 324 15.30 6.31 33.37
CA ASN A 324 15.13 6.91 34.68
C ASN A 324 16.14 6.38 35.69
N LEU A 325 16.46 5.08 35.67
CA LEU A 325 17.51 4.50 36.50
C LEU A 325 18.89 5.08 36.14
N ILE A 326 19.23 5.20 34.86
CA ILE A 326 20.51 5.78 34.40
C ILE A 326 20.68 7.22 34.90
N LYS A 327 19.61 8.03 34.86
CA LYS A 327 19.64 9.43 35.26
C LYS A 327 19.75 9.61 36.78
N ASN A 328 19.11 8.72 37.54
CA ASN A 328 18.99 8.86 39.00
C ASN A 328 20.01 8.01 39.77
N SER A 329 20.75 7.11 39.12
CA SER A 329 21.74 6.26 39.81
C SER A 329 22.99 7.05 40.17
N GLY A 330 23.37 7.07 41.45
CA GLY A 330 24.68 7.57 41.91
C GLY A 330 25.83 6.60 41.64
N SER A 331 25.54 5.36 41.24
CA SER A 331 26.55 4.34 40.92
C SER A 331 26.76 4.23 39.41
N LEU A 332 28.01 4.44 39.01
CA LEU A 332 28.51 4.23 37.65
C LEU A 332 28.13 2.82 37.13
N SER A 333 28.40 1.75 37.89
CA SER A 333 28.13 0.38 37.43
C SER A 333 26.63 0.10 37.22
N THR A 334 25.76 0.67 38.05
CA THR A 334 24.31 0.55 37.89
C THR A 334 23.82 1.28 36.64
N GLY A 335 24.35 2.47 36.38
CA GLY A 335 24.03 3.23 35.17
C GLY A 335 24.46 2.51 33.89
N SER A 336 25.67 1.96 33.84
CA SER A 336 26.15 1.23 32.65
C SER A 336 25.39 -0.08 32.40
N LEU A 337 24.98 -0.79 33.45
CA LEU A 337 24.15 -1.99 33.33
C LEU A 337 22.75 -1.63 32.80
N ALA A 338 22.09 -0.62 33.37
CA ALA A 338 20.78 -0.17 32.92
C ALA A 338 20.79 0.30 31.45
N LEU A 339 21.85 1.00 31.04
CA LEU A 339 22.10 1.38 29.66
C LEU A 339 22.17 0.17 28.72
N ASN A 340 22.98 -0.84 29.07
CA ASN A 340 23.14 -2.05 28.25
C ASN A 340 21.82 -2.82 28.13
N ARG A 341 21.01 -2.89 29.21
CA ARG A 341 19.66 -3.47 29.15
C ARG A 341 18.75 -2.69 28.20
N ALA A 342 18.74 -1.36 28.30
CA ALA A 342 17.94 -0.49 27.43
C ALA A 342 18.30 -0.68 25.96
N LEU A 343 19.60 -0.71 25.63
CA LEU A 343 20.07 -0.97 24.27
C LEU A 343 19.70 -2.37 23.77
N GLY A 344 19.80 -3.40 24.62
CA GLY A 344 19.36 -4.76 24.29
C GLY A 344 17.85 -4.85 24.01
N LYS A 345 17.03 -4.16 24.80
CA LYS A 345 15.58 -4.03 24.60
C LYS A 345 15.24 -3.33 23.28
N ILE A 346 15.92 -2.23 22.97
CA ILE A 346 15.72 -1.51 21.70
C ILE A 346 16.12 -2.39 20.52
N LYS A 347 17.26 -3.08 20.60
CA LYS A 347 17.71 -4.01 19.57
C LYS A 347 16.64 -5.07 19.28
N ARG A 348 16.00 -5.62 20.32
CA ARG A 348 14.90 -6.57 20.15
C ARG A 348 13.72 -5.99 19.35
N ILE A 349 13.35 -4.73 19.56
CA ILE A 349 12.29 -4.06 18.75
C ILE A 349 12.70 -4.01 17.28
N LEU A 350 13.95 -3.63 17.01
CA LEU A 350 14.47 -3.49 15.64
C LEU A 350 14.55 -4.86 14.93
N ASP A 351 15.04 -5.88 15.63
CA ASP A 351 15.15 -7.26 15.12
C ASP A 351 13.76 -7.89 14.86
N GLN A 352 12.74 -7.51 15.64
CA GLN A 352 11.36 -8.01 15.49
C GLN A 352 10.44 -7.06 14.71
N SER A 353 11.00 -6.04 14.05
CA SER A 353 10.22 -4.95 13.46
C SER A 353 9.24 -5.38 12.36
N GLU A 354 9.55 -6.45 11.62
CA GLU A 354 8.65 -7.00 10.60
C GLU A 354 7.34 -7.57 11.18
N THR A 355 7.33 -7.94 12.46
CA THR A 355 6.13 -8.43 13.15
C THR A 355 5.16 -7.32 13.56
N VAL A 356 5.63 -6.08 13.57
CA VAL A 356 4.80 -4.92 13.87
C VAL A 356 3.93 -4.60 12.64
N PRO A 357 2.63 -4.35 12.80
CA PRO A 357 1.73 -3.94 11.73
C PRO A 357 2.25 -2.74 10.94
N GLU A 358 2.05 -2.76 9.62
CA GLU A 358 2.68 -1.81 8.70
C GLU A 358 2.30 -0.34 8.95
N ALA A 359 1.10 -0.07 9.49
CA ALA A 359 0.66 1.28 9.84
C ALA A 359 1.62 1.95 10.83
N GLU A 360 1.94 1.32 11.96
CA GLU A 360 2.78 1.88 13.02
C GLU A 360 4.24 1.46 12.94
N ARG A 361 4.59 0.44 12.15
CA ARG A 361 5.94 -0.15 12.06
C ARG A 361 7.04 0.88 11.92
N TYR A 362 6.98 1.70 10.88
CA TYR A 362 8.07 2.65 10.60
C TYR A 362 8.20 3.74 11.65
N LEU A 363 7.09 4.14 12.28
CA LEU A 363 7.13 5.12 13.35
C LEU A 363 7.76 4.53 14.63
N ILE A 364 7.43 3.28 14.97
CA ILE A 364 8.05 2.56 16.09
C ILE A 364 9.54 2.34 15.85
N ILE A 365 9.95 1.98 14.62
CA ILE A 365 11.36 1.86 14.23
C ILE A 365 12.08 3.20 14.42
N ASP A 366 11.53 4.30 13.90
CA ASP A 366 12.14 5.62 14.02
C ASP A 366 12.32 6.03 15.49
N ILE A 367 11.30 5.78 16.34
CA ILE A 367 11.38 6.04 17.78
C ILE A 367 12.49 5.20 18.41
N ALA A 368 12.51 3.88 18.15
CA ALA A 368 13.51 2.96 18.69
C ALA A 368 14.94 3.37 18.28
N GLN A 369 15.15 3.74 17.01
CA GLN A 369 16.45 4.22 16.51
C GLN A 369 16.86 5.53 17.18
N ASN A 370 15.94 6.48 17.32
CA ASN A 370 16.22 7.75 18.00
C ASN A 370 16.63 7.52 19.46
N LEU A 371 15.94 6.63 20.18
CA LEU A 371 16.29 6.27 21.56
C LEU A 371 17.69 5.64 21.64
N ALA A 372 18.02 4.72 20.73
CA ALA A 372 19.36 4.11 20.69
C ALA A 372 20.45 5.16 20.47
N ILE A 373 20.25 6.09 19.53
CA ILE A 373 21.20 7.18 19.27
C ILE A 373 21.38 8.05 20.52
N CYS A 374 20.30 8.37 21.24
CA CYS A 374 20.37 9.15 22.47
C CYS A 374 21.18 8.44 23.56
N LEU A 375 20.95 7.15 23.76
CA LEU A 375 21.65 6.33 24.75
C LEU A 375 23.14 6.19 24.43
N ILE A 376 23.48 5.92 23.17
CA ILE A 376 24.89 5.82 22.73
C ILE A 376 25.61 7.15 22.88
N ARG A 377 24.96 8.27 22.55
CA ARG A 377 25.54 9.61 22.76
C ARG A 377 25.77 9.90 24.24
N TYR A 378 24.81 9.55 25.09
CA TYR A 378 24.96 9.72 26.53
C TYR A 378 26.12 8.89 27.10
N TYR A 379 26.29 7.66 26.62
CA TYR A 379 27.40 6.81 27.01
C TYR A 379 28.74 7.47 26.71
N ARG A 380 28.97 7.88 25.46
CA ARG A 380 30.24 8.50 25.01
C ARG A 380 30.63 9.79 25.72
N ILE A 381 29.68 10.49 26.34
CA ILE A 381 29.94 11.75 27.03
C ILE A 381 30.32 11.51 28.50
N ASN A 382 29.75 10.47 29.12
CA ASN A 382 29.90 10.22 30.55
C ASN A 382 30.87 9.06 30.88
N TRP A 383 31.39 8.40 29.85
CA TRP A 383 32.26 7.22 29.91
C TRP A 383 33.19 7.21 28.69
#